data_AF-W2XML6-F1
#
_entry.id   AF-W2XML6-F1
#
_cell.length_a   1.000
_cell.length_b   1.000
_cell.length_c   1.000
_cell.angle_alpha   90.00
_cell.angle_beta   90.00
_cell.angle_gamma   90.00
#
_symmetry.space_group_name_H-M   'P 1'
#
loop_
_entity.id
_entity.type
_entity.pdbx_description
1 polymer ?
#
loop_
_entity_poly.entity_id
_entity_poly.type
_entity_poly.pdbx_seq_one_letter_code
_entity_poly.pdbx_strand_id
1 'polypeptide(L)'
;MAAGRSGGWDIRMRCQPPNSPDLNVLDLGYFRSIQSLQYQTECRGVEALLDAVNSAFSTMKADTLNKIFMTLQTCMECIIRANGGNNYKTPHRGKDALKKAGQLPVSFACSAEVYDQGVKFVRAALEAKKVQEKKAALEARSKK
;
A
#
# COMPACT_ATOMS: atom_id res chain seq x y z
N MET A 1 4.72 -6.94 -23.29
CA MET A 1 4.41 -7.88 -22.18
C MET A 1 5.30 -9.14 -22.17
N ALA A 2 6.41 -9.22 -22.92
CA ALA A 2 7.21 -10.45 -23.03
C ALA A 2 8.30 -10.60 -21.95
N ALA A 3 8.92 -9.51 -21.48
CA ALA A 3 10.07 -9.58 -20.56
C ALA A 3 9.73 -10.09 -19.14
N GLY A 4 8.53 -9.82 -18.63
CA GLY A 4 8.12 -10.24 -17.28
C GLY A 4 7.67 -11.70 -17.17
N ARG A 5 7.65 -12.44 -18.30
CA ARG A 5 7.17 -13.81 -18.39
C ARG A 5 8.21 -14.82 -18.89
N SER A 6 9.44 -14.37 -19.09
CA SER A 6 10.55 -15.27 -19.44
C SER A 6 10.99 -16.08 -18.21
N GLY A 7 11.56 -17.27 -18.43
CA GLY A 7 12.20 -18.05 -17.36
C GLY A 7 11.29 -18.53 -16.23
N GLY A 8 9.97 -18.63 -16.45
CA GLY A 8 8.99 -19.07 -15.44
C GLY A 8 8.49 -17.98 -14.49
N TRP A 9 8.91 -16.72 -14.70
CA TRP A 9 8.43 -15.58 -13.92
C TRP A 9 7.03 -15.14 -14.39
N ASP A 10 6.23 -14.54 -13.49
CA ASP A 10 5.00 -13.79 -13.86
C ASP A 10 5.02 -12.43 -13.16
N ILE A 11 5.94 -11.58 -13.61
CA ILE A 11 6.12 -10.23 -13.08
C ILE A 11 5.09 -9.31 -13.74
N ARG A 12 4.22 -8.73 -12.92
CA ARG A 12 3.18 -7.80 -13.34
C ARG A 12 3.42 -6.44 -12.69
N MET A 13 3.62 -5.43 -13.52
CA MET A 13 3.68 -4.04 -13.05
C MET A 13 2.28 -3.59 -12.61
N ARG A 14 2.20 -2.94 -11.45
CA ARG A 14 0.98 -2.32 -10.92
C ARG A 14 1.22 -0.83 -10.76
N CYS A 15 0.19 -0.03 -10.98
CA CYS A 15 0.25 1.41 -10.72
C CYS A 15 0.19 1.66 -9.22
N GLN A 16 1.12 2.45 -8.71
CA GLN A 16 1.03 3.07 -7.38
C GLN A 16 0.58 4.52 -7.56
N PRO A 17 -0.46 4.99 -6.83
CA PRO A 17 -0.85 6.38 -6.88
C PRO A 17 0.28 7.31 -6.39
N PRO A 18 0.41 8.51 -6.97
CA PRO A 18 1.39 9.49 -6.49
C PRO A 18 1.07 9.92 -5.05
N ASN A 19 2.11 10.20 -4.26
CA ASN A 19 2.00 10.64 -2.85
C ASN A 19 1.26 9.66 -1.92
N SER A 20 1.28 8.36 -2.23
CA SER A 20 0.68 7.30 -1.41
C SER A 20 1.74 6.34 -0.84
N PRO A 21 2.54 6.77 0.17
CA PRO A 21 3.51 5.89 0.84
C PRO A 21 2.82 4.78 1.66
N ASP A 22 1.57 4.99 2.06
CA ASP A 22 0.67 4.01 2.67
C ASP A 22 0.34 2.82 1.77
N LEU A 23 0.52 2.98 0.45
CA LEU A 23 0.36 1.93 -0.55
C LEU A 23 1.68 1.26 -0.98
N ASN A 24 2.80 1.66 -0.39
CA ASN A 24 4.10 1.01 -0.58
C ASN A 24 4.48 0.22 0.68
N VAL A 25 4.57 -1.11 0.58
CA VAL A 25 4.96 -1.99 1.70
C VAL A 25 6.29 -1.58 2.34
N LEU A 26 7.22 -1.08 1.51
CA LEU A 26 8.54 -0.67 1.97
C LEU A 26 8.45 0.52 2.92
N ASP A 27 7.76 1.57 2.50
CA ASP A 27 7.55 2.82 3.26
C ASP A 27 6.58 2.63 4.43
N LEU A 28 5.52 1.83 4.21
CA LEU A 28 4.43 1.61 5.17
C LEU A 28 4.94 1.02 6.49
N GLY A 29 5.94 0.14 6.45
CA GLY A 29 6.43 -0.46 7.68
C GLY A 29 7.73 -1.25 7.58
N TYR A 30 8.18 -1.65 6.39
CA TYR A 30 9.38 -2.48 6.27
C TYR A 30 10.64 -1.72 6.70
N PHE A 31 10.87 -0.52 6.16
CA PHE A 31 12.04 0.29 6.52
C PHE A 31 12.01 0.67 8.00
N ARG A 32 10.85 1.01 8.55
CA ARG A 32 10.68 1.28 9.99
C ARG A 32 11.00 0.05 10.84
N SER A 33 10.65 -1.16 10.37
CA SER A 33 10.93 -2.40 11.08
C SER A 33 12.42 -2.74 11.10
N ILE A 34 13.11 -2.61 9.97
CA ILE A 34 14.58 -2.79 9.91
C ILE A 34 15.27 -1.74 10.78
N GLN A 35 14.88 -0.47 10.64
CA GLN A 35 15.49 0.62 11.37
C GLN A 35 15.33 0.46 12.89
N SER A 36 14.16 -0.03 13.34
CA SER A 36 13.93 -0.35 14.76
C SER A 36 14.85 -1.45 15.30
N LEU A 37 15.31 -2.38 14.45
CA LEU A 37 16.30 -3.40 14.83
C LEU A 37 17.70 -2.81 14.80
N GLN A 38 18.04 -2.06 13.75
CA GLN A 38 19.34 -1.41 13.61
C GLN A 38 19.63 -0.46 14.77
N TYR A 39 18.64 0.29 15.27
CA TYR A 39 18.79 1.19 16.42
C TYR A 39 19.13 0.50 17.75
N GLN A 40 19.05 -0.83 17.82
CA GLN A 40 19.47 -1.59 19.00
C GLN A 40 20.98 -1.86 18.99
N THR A 41 21.69 -1.50 17.92
CA THR A 41 23.14 -1.69 17.75
C THR A 41 23.83 -0.35 17.59
N GLU A 42 24.83 -0.08 18.42
CA GLU A 42 25.67 1.10 18.27
C GLU A 42 26.56 0.94 17.02
N CYS A 43 26.43 1.86 16.08
CA CYS A 43 27.17 1.83 14.81
C CYS A 43 28.17 2.99 14.77
N ARG A 44 29.46 2.70 14.60
CA ARG A 44 30.50 3.73 14.44
C ARG A 44 31.14 3.57 13.05
N GLY A 45 30.77 4.47 12.14
CA GLY A 45 31.23 4.45 10.74
C GLY A 45 30.32 3.65 9.80
N VAL A 46 30.65 3.69 8.51
CA VAL A 46 29.82 3.12 7.44
C VAL A 46 29.81 1.58 7.49
N GLU A 47 30.96 0.94 7.75
CA GLU A 47 31.06 -0.53 7.80
C GLU A 47 30.17 -1.11 8.91
N ALA A 48 30.27 -0.56 10.12
CA ALA A 48 29.42 -0.98 11.24
C ALA A 48 27.92 -0.77 10.97
N LEU A 49 27.56 0.29 10.24
CA LEU A 49 26.18 0.53 9.82
C LEU A 49 25.71 -0.53 8.82
N LEU A 50 26.53 -0.88 7.83
CA LEU A 50 26.21 -1.93 6.85
C LEU A 50 26.00 -3.28 7.53
N ASP A 51 26.89 -3.64 8.47
CA ASP A 51 26.77 -4.88 9.23
C ASP A 51 25.50 -4.91 10.09
N ALA A 52 25.16 -3.81 10.75
CA ALA A 52 23.93 -3.70 11.54
C ALA A 52 22.67 -3.81 10.66
N VAL A 53 22.66 -3.22 9.47
CA VAL A 53 21.53 -3.34 8.53
C VAL A 53 21.41 -4.77 8.00
N ASN A 54 22.51 -5.43 7.63
CA ASN A 54 22.51 -6.82 7.18
C ASN A 54 22.04 -7.79 8.28
N SER A 55 22.47 -7.54 9.52
CA SER A 55 22.01 -8.29 10.69
C SER A 55 20.52 -8.06 10.96
N ALA A 56 20.05 -6.82 10.89
CA ALA A 56 18.63 -6.48 11.04
C ALA A 56 17.76 -7.14 9.95
N PHE A 57 18.23 -7.14 8.70
CA PHE A 57 17.57 -7.84 7.59
C PHE A 57 17.45 -9.33 7.87
N SER A 58 18.55 -9.97 8.28
CA SER A 58 18.58 -11.41 8.59
C SER A 58 17.74 -11.79 9.80
N THR A 59 17.65 -10.89 10.78
CA THR A 59 16.87 -11.07 12.03
C THR A 59 15.37 -10.88 11.81
N MET A 60 14.98 -10.14 10.77
CA MET A 60 13.59 -9.77 10.56
C MET A 60 12.70 -10.98 10.29
N LYS A 61 11.70 -11.15 11.15
CA LYS A 61 10.77 -12.27 11.09
C LYS A 61 9.82 -12.10 9.90
N ALA A 62 9.61 -13.19 9.15
CA ALA A 62 8.61 -13.24 8.09
C ALA A 62 7.20 -12.84 8.58
N ASP A 63 6.90 -13.11 9.85
CA ASP A 63 5.65 -12.68 10.49
C ASP A 63 5.49 -11.15 10.55
N THR A 64 6.57 -10.41 10.78
CA THR A 64 6.57 -8.94 10.75
C THR A 64 6.22 -8.45 9.35
N LEU A 65 6.83 -9.04 8.33
CA LEU A 65 6.54 -8.72 6.93
C LEU A 65 5.07 -9.02 6.58
N ASN A 66 4.57 -10.19 6.99
CA ASN A 66 3.17 -10.57 6.78
C ASN A 66 2.21 -9.54 7.41
N LYS A 67 2.50 -9.10 8.64
CA LYS A 67 1.72 -8.04 9.31
C LYS A 67 1.69 -6.74 8.51
N ILE A 68 2.79 -6.35 7.87
CA ILE A 68 2.84 -5.14 7.03
C ILE A 68 1.95 -5.30 5.79
N PHE A 69 2.00 -6.46 5.09
CA PHE A 69 1.09 -6.74 3.97
C PHE A 69 -0.38 -6.72 4.39
N MET A 70 -0.71 -7.30 5.54
CA MET A 70 -2.06 -7.21 6.08
C MET A 70 -2.44 -5.77 6.46
N THR A 71 -1.48 -4.91 6.81
CA THR A 71 -1.74 -3.49 7.10
C THR A 71 -2.03 -2.77 5.79
N LEU A 72 -1.28 -3.04 4.73
CA LEU A 72 -1.51 -2.50 3.40
C LEU A 72 -2.95 -2.77 2.93
N GLN A 73 -3.45 -4.00 3.09
CA GLN A 73 -4.84 -4.37 2.75
C GLN A 73 -5.85 -3.55 3.55
N THR A 74 -5.55 -3.31 4.83
CA THR A 74 -6.39 -2.47 5.68
C THR A 74 -6.37 -1.00 5.23
N CYS A 75 -5.21 -0.46 4.87
CA CYS A 75 -5.08 0.90 4.31
C CYS A 75 -5.88 1.03 3.01
N MET A 76 -5.81 0.05 2.11
CA MET A 76 -6.60 0.04 0.88
C MET A 76 -8.10 0.15 1.14
N GLU A 77 -8.63 -0.60 2.12
CA GLU A 77 -10.04 -0.49 2.51
C GLU A 77 -10.37 0.91 3.08
N CYS A 78 -9.49 1.48 3.91
CA CYS A 78 -9.66 2.82 4.46
C CYS A 78 -9.65 3.91 3.37
N ILE A 79 -8.76 3.81 2.39
CA ILE A 79 -8.71 4.73 1.24
C ILE A 79 -10.02 4.68 0.46
N ILE A 80 -10.58 3.49 0.24
CA ILE A 80 -11.87 3.35 -0.43
C ILE A 80 -12.98 4.02 0.39
N ARG A 81 -13.03 3.76 1.71
CA ARG A 81 -14.00 4.43 2.62
C ARG A 81 -13.86 5.95 2.61
N ALA A 82 -12.62 6.45 2.48
CA ALA A 82 -12.29 7.87 2.41
C ALA A 82 -12.38 8.46 0.99
N ASN A 83 -12.93 7.72 0.01
CA ASN A 83 -13.06 8.16 -1.38
C ASN A 83 -11.72 8.64 -2.00
N GLY A 84 -10.62 7.95 -1.70
CA GLY A 84 -9.27 8.29 -2.18
C GLY A 84 -8.50 9.26 -1.27
N GLY A 85 -9.12 9.77 -0.20
CA GLY A 85 -8.46 10.60 0.79
C GLY A 85 -7.47 9.82 1.67
N ASN A 86 -6.52 10.56 2.27
CA ASN A 86 -5.52 10.03 3.21
C ASN A 86 -5.85 10.33 4.68
N ASN A 87 -6.97 11.01 4.96
CA ASN A 87 -7.39 11.35 6.31
C ASN A 87 -8.13 10.18 6.97
N TYR A 88 -7.38 9.14 7.31
CA TYR A 88 -7.91 7.98 8.02
C TYR A 88 -6.89 7.48 9.05
N LYS A 89 -7.39 6.84 10.11
CA LYS A 89 -6.55 6.11 11.06
C LYS A 89 -6.46 4.67 10.62
N THR A 90 -5.25 4.13 10.50
CA THR A 90 -5.05 2.72 10.19
C THR A 90 -5.60 1.86 11.33
N PRO A 91 -6.63 1.02 11.10
CA PRO A 91 -7.25 0.30 12.18
C PRO A 91 -6.40 -0.90 12.64
N HIS A 92 -6.35 -1.10 13.95
CA HIS A 92 -5.65 -2.21 14.58
C HIS A 92 -6.51 -3.48 14.54
N ARG A 93 -6.29 -4.35 13.54
CA ARG A 93 -7.05 -5.61 13.37
C ARG A 93 -6.58 -6.79 14.25
N GLY A 94 -5.97 -6.52 15.40
CA GLY A 94 -5.63 -7.56 16.40
C GLY A 94 -4.84 -8.76 15.85
N LYS A 95 -3.92 -8.55 14.91
CA LYS A 95 -3.27 -9.63 14.12
C LYS A 95 -2.56 -10.67 15.00
N ASP A 96 -1.92 -10.23 16.07
CA ASP A 96 -1.27 -11.13 17.03
C ASP A 96 -2.27 -12.02 17.77
N ALA A 97 -3.43 -11.47 18.15
CA ALA A 97 -4.49 -12.23 18.80
C ALA A 97 -5.08 -13.27 17.84
N LEU A 98 -5.38 -12.87 16.61
CA LEU A 98 -5.86 -13.78 15.56
C LEU A 98 -4.85 -14.91 15.28
N LYS A 99 -3.57 -14.59 15.22
CA LYS A 99 -2.52 -15.59 15.01
C LYS A 99 -2.44 -16.58 16.17
N LYS A 100 -2.46 -16.09 17.41
CA LYS A 100 -2.46 -16.95 18.62
C LYS A 100 -3.66 -17.88 18.65
N ALA A 101 -4.82 -17.43 18.18
CA ALA A 101 -6.03 -18.23 18.07
C ALA A 101 -6.05 -19.19 16.86
N GLY A 102 -5.05 -19.16 15.98
CA GLY A 102 -5.04 -19.94 14.74
C GLY A 102 -6.06 -19.46 13.70
N GLN A 103 -6.56 -18.24 13.84
CA GLN A 103 -7.64 -17.66 13.04
C GLN A 103 -7.17 -16.51 12.14
N LEU A 104 -5.86 -16.30 12.01
CA LEU A 104 -5.32 -15.25 11.14
C LEU A 104 -5.56 -15.63 9.67
N PRO A 105 -6.35 -14.85 8.91
CA PRO A 105 -6.57 -15.15 7.51
C PRO A 105 -5.30 -14.86 6.69
N VAL A 106 -5.19 -15.48 5.52
CA VAL A 106 -4.10 -15.20 4.56
C VAL A 106 -4.18 -13.76 4.05
N SER A 107 -5.39 -13.24 3.87
CA SER A 107 -5.65 -11.86 3.49
C SER A 107 -6.95 -11.37 4.12
N PHE A 108 -7.03 -10.07 4.37
CA PHE A 108 -8.29 -9.43 4.74
C PHE A 108 -9.16 -9.21 3.51
N ALA A 109 -10.40 -9.65 3.59
CA ALA A 109 -11.42 -9.29 2.62
C ALA A 109 -11.82 -7.81 2.79
N CYS A 110 -12.01 -7.13 1.66
CA CYS A 110 -12.72 -5.85 1.63
C CYS A 110 -14.22 -6.15 1.68
N SER A 111 -14.99 -5.41 2.49
CA SER A 111 -16.45 -5.63 2.52
C SER A 111 -17.08 -5.20 1.20
N ALA A 112 -18.13 -5.94 0.79
CA ALA A 112 -18.88 -5.62 -0.43
C ALA A 112 -19.43 -4.19 -0.40
N GLU A 113 -19.91 -3.74 0.77
CA GLU A 113 -20.39 -2.37 0.97
C GLU A 113 -19.33 -1.31 0.64
N VAL A 114 -18.11 -1.48 1.17
CA VAL A 114 -17.00 -0.53 0.92
C VAL A 114 -16.59 -0.57 -0.55
N TYR A 115 -16.50 -1.76 -1.12
CA TYR A 115 -16.19 -1.93 -2.53
C TYR A 115 -17.23 -1.23 -3.41
N ASP A 116 -18.51 -1.46 -3.16
CA ASP A 116 -19.62 -0.87 -3.93
C ASP A 116 -19.67 0.65 -3.78
N GLN A 117 -19.40 1.16 -2.58
CA GLN A 117 -19.23 2.60 -2.35
C GLN A 117 -18.11 3.17 -3.22
N GLY A 118 -16.93 2.53 -3.21
CA GLY A 118 -15.79 2.94 -4.03
C GLY A 118 -16.11 2.92 -5.52
N VAL A 119 -16.76 1.87 -6.00
CA VAL A 119 -17.18 1.76 -7.40
C VAL A 119 -18.13 2.89 -7.78
N LYS A 120 -19.13 3.19 -6.94
CA LYS A 120 -20.06 4.31 -7.17
C LYS A 120 -19.33 5.64 -7.23
N PHE A 121 -18.41 5.89 -6.29
CA PHE A 121 -17.62 7.12 -6.25
C PHE A 121 -16.77 7.30 -7.51
N VAL A 122 -16.02 6.25 -7.91
CA VAL A 122 -15.16 6.30 -9.10
C VAL A 122 -15.99 6.51 -10.38
N ARG A 123 -17.12 5.81 -10.52
CA ARG A 123 -18.02 6.01 -11.67
C ARG A 123 -18.53 7.45 -11.76
N ALA A 124 -18.99 8.01 -10.64
CA ALA A 124 -19.46 9.39 -10.60
C ALA A 124 -18.34 10.38 -10.96
N ALA A 125 -17.13 10.19 -10.44
CA ALA A 125 -15.96 11.03 -10.74
C ALA A 125 -15.56 10.95 -12.22
N LEU A 126 -15.60 9.77 -12.83
CA LEU A 126 -15.31 9.58 -14.25
C LEU A 126 -16.32 10.30 -15.14
N GLU A 127 -17.62 10.22 -14.83
CA GLU A 127 -18.65 10.94 -15.59
C GLU A 127 -18.52 12.45 -15.43
N ALA A 128 -18.25 12.95 -14.21
CA ALA A 128 -18.01 14.37 -13.96
C ALA A 128 -16.80 14.89 -14.77
N LYS A 129 -15.71 14.12 -14.83
CA LYS A 129 -14.52 14.46 -15.61
C LYS A 129 -14.81 14.57 -17.10
N LYS A 130 -15.58 13.63 -17.67
CA LYS A 130 -16.01 13.68 -19.08
C LYS A 130 -16.83 14.92 -19.38
N VAL A 131 -17.73 15.32 -18.47
CA VAL A 131 -18.54 16.54 -18.63
C VAL A 131 -17.65 17.79 -18.61
N GLN A 132 -16.69 17.87 -17.69
CA GLN A 132 -15.74 18.98 -17.62
C GLN A 132 -14.87 19.08 -18.88
N GLU A 133 -14.35 17.96 -19.38
CA GLU A 133 -13.54 17.92 -20.60
C GLU A 133 -14.35 18.39 -21.84
N LYS A 134 -15.60 17.94 -21.96
CA LYS A 134 -16.51 18.41 -23.03
C LYS A 134 -16.77 19.92 -22.94
N LYS A 135 -17.02 20.43 -21.74
CA LYS A 135 -17.24 21.87 -21.52
C LYS A 135 -15.99 22.69 -21.89
N ALA A 136 -14.82 22.25 -21.43
CA ALA A 136 -13.54 22.90 -21.75
C ALA A 136 -13.26 22.90 -23.27
N ALA A 137 -13.53 21.79 -23.97
CA ALA A 137 -13.36 21.69 -25.42
C ALA A 137 -14.30 22.63 -26.19
N LEU A 138 -15.55 22.79 -25.72
CA LEU A 138 -16.53 23.68 -26.33
C LEU A 138 -16.16 25.16 -26.13
N GLU A 139 -15.73 25.53 -24.92
CA GLU A 139 -15.23 26.87 -24.61
C GLU A 139 -13.97 27.22 -25.42
N ALA A 140 -13.05 26.26 -25.60
CA ALA A 140 -11.85 26.44 -26.42
C ALA A 140 -12.17 26.64 -27.91
N ARG A 141 -13.25 26.03 -28.41
CA ARG A 141 -13.74 26.24 -29.80
C ARG A 141 -14.45 27.57 -29.98
N SER A 142 -15.18 28.05 -28.97
CA SER A 142 -15.90 29.33 -29.04
C SER A 142 -15.00 30.56 -28.90
N LYS A 143 -13.75 30.38 -28.45
CA LYS A 143 -12.72 31.44 -28.32
C LYS A 143 -11.76 31.50 -29.52
N LYS A 144 -12.03 30.72 -30.56
CA LYS A 144 -11.24 30.64 -31.80
C LYS A 144 -12.07 31.16 -32.96
#